data_AF-A0A954NLH9-F1
#
_entry.id   AF-A0A954NLH9-F1
#
_cell.length_a   1.000
_cell.length_b   1.000
_cell.length_c   1.000
_cell.angle_alpha   90.00
_cell.angle_beta   90.00
_cell.angle_gamma   90.00
#
_symmetry.space_group_name_H-M   'P 1'
#
loop_
_entity.id
_entity.type
_entity.pdbx_description
1 polymer ?
#
loop_
_entity_poly.entity_id
_entity_poly.type
_entity_poly.pdbx_seq_one_letter_code
_entity_poly.pdbx_strand_id
1 'polypeptide(L)'
;TQGKLFQKDDPPRVKPLLYVYRVLLTGIHLMRTGEVQANLVHLNEAFRLPYLPDLIERKISGTEKGTLDQAGFSFHEREYERLRTELEEAFGRSNLPEQSSGASALNDLLVRLRMRDRGGA
;
A
#
# COMPACT_ATOMS: atom_id res chain seq x y z
N THR A 1 -19.59 5.87 2.86
CA THR A 1 -19.82 4.48 2.44
C THR A 1 -18.61 3.99 1.69
N GLN A 2 -18.18 2.75 1.95
CA GLN A 2 -16.95 2.14 1.42
C GLN A 2 -16.84 2.22 -0.11
N GLY A 3 -17.96 2.24 -0.84
CA GLY A 3 -18.02 2.47 -2.29
C GLY A 3 -17.35 3.76 -2.80
N LYS A 4 -17.19 4.80 -1.96
CA LYS A 4 -16.53 6.06 -2.36
C LYS A 4 -15.01 5.93 -2.57
N LEU A 5 -14.35 4.90 -2.01
CA LEU A 5 -12.90 4.71 -2.18
C LEU A 5 -12.52 4.29 -3.62
N PHE A 6 -13.43 3.59 -4.29
CA PHE A 6 -13.22 3.04 -5.63
C PHE A 6 -13.87 3.91 -6.73
N GLN A 7 -14.85 4.73 -6.37
CA GLN A 7 -15.67 5.56 -7.28
C GLN A 7 -15.08 6.94 -7.61
N LYS A 8 -13.80 7.21 -7.34
CA LYS A 8 -13.23 8.51 -7.72
C LYS A 8 -13.26 8.74 -9.24
N ASP A 9 -13.48 7.67 -10.00
CA ASP A 9 -13.76 7.66 -11.43
C ASP A 9 -14.96 6.74 -11.73
N ASP A 10 -15.85 7.17 -12.63
CA ASP A 10 -16.88 6.33 -13.26
C ASP A 10 -16.51 6.18 -14.74
N PRO A 11 -16.12 4.99 -15.23
CA PRO A 11 -16.03 3.70 -14.51
C PRO A 11 -14.80 3.56 -13.58
N PRO A 12 -14.89 2.71 -12.53
CA PRO A 12 -13.83 2.52 -11.54
C PRO A 12 -12.57 1.95 -12.19
N ARG A 13 -11.47 2.70 -12.06
CA ARG A 13 -10.20 2.37 -12.72
C ARG A 13 -9.35 1.39 -11.91
N VAL A 14 -8.58 0.55 -12.60
CA VAL A 14 -7.62 -0.40 -11.99
C VAL A 14 -6.55 0.30 -11.13
N LYS A 15 -6.14 1.53 -11.48
CA LYS A 15 -5.07 2.27 -10.78
C LYS A 15 -5.45 2.64 -9.32
N PRO A 16 -6.60 3.28 -9.03
CA PRO A 16 -7.09 3.46 -7.67
C PRO A 16 -7.15 2.16 -6.86
N LEU A 17 -7.61 1.05 -7.46
CA LEU A 17 -7.69 -0.23 -6.77
C LEU A 17 -6.32 -0.77 -6.35
N LEU A 18 -5.32 -0.72 -7.24
CA LEU A 18 -3.95 -1.12 -6.91
C LEU A 18 -3.33 -0.27 -5.79
N TYR A 19 -3.71 1.01 -5.70
CA TYR A 19 -3.28 1.87 -4.60
C TYR A 19 -3.87 1.40 -3.27
N VAL A 20 -5.16 1.05 -3.24
CA VAL A 20 -5.83 0.51 -2.04
C VAL A 20 -5.15 -0.76 -1.55
N TYR A 21 -4.90 -1.73 -2.45
CA TYR A 21 -4.18 -2.95 -2.08
C TYR A 21 -2.78 -2.65 -1.55
N ARG A 22 -2.03 -1.76 -2.21
CA ARG A 22 -0.70 -1.38 -1.73
C ARG A 22 -0.76 -0.84 -0.29
N VAL A 23 -1.68 0.07 0.02
CA VAL A 23 -1.79 0.66 1.37
C VAL A 23 -2.13 -0.39 2.42
N LEU A 24 -3.13 -1.24 2.15
CA LEU A 24 -3.54 -2.29 3.09
C LEU A 24 -2.42 -3.29 3.34
N LEU A 25 -1.79 -3.81 2.28
CA LEU A 25 -0.71 -4.79 2.41
C LEU A 25 0.54 -4.20 3.05
N THR A 26 0.88 -2.95 2.74
CA THR A 26 1.96 -2.22 3.42
C THR A 26 1.68 -2.13 4.92
N GLY A 27 0.45 -1.74 5.29
CA GLY A 27 0.04 -1.63 6.69
C GLY A 27 0.12 -2.97 7.42
N ILE A 28 -0.42 -4.04 6.85
CA ILE A 28 -0.40 -5.38 7.46
C ILE A 28 1.05 -5.85 7.61
N HIS A 29 1.88 -5.69 6.57
CA HIS A 29 3.28 -6.05 6.61
C HIS A 29 4.04 -5.28 7.71
N LEU A 30 3.82 -3.97 7.80
CA LEU A 30 4.40 -3.13 8.84
C LEU A 30 3.99 -3.59 10.24
N MET A 31 2.69 -3.82 10.47
CA MET A 31 2.20 -4.27 11.78
C MET A 31 2.78 -5.65 12.18
N ARG A 32 3.04 -6.52 11.21
CA ARG A 32 3.60 -7.86 11.47
C ARG A 32 5.11 -7.89 11.67
N THR A 33 5.84 -7.00 11.00
CA THR A 33 7.32 -7.12 10.87
C THR A 33 8.07 -5.93 11.45
N GLY A 34 7.43 -4.77 11.56
CA GLY A 34 8.10 -3.50 11.83
C GLY A 34 8.82 -2.88 10.62
N GLU A 35 8.74 -3.51 9.45
CA GLU A 35 9.39 -3.03 8.23
C GLU A 35 8.39 -2.39 7.27
N VAL A 36 8.82 -1.31 6.60
CA VAL A 36 8.00 -0.65 5.57
C VAL A 36 8.37 -1.23 4.20
N GLN A 37 7.40 -1.88 3.55
CA GLN A 37 7.50 -2.33 2.17
C GLN A 37 6.38 -1.69 1.33
N ALA A 38 6.75 -0.91 0.32
CA ALA A 38 5.80 -0.20 -0.55
C ALA A 38 5.67 -0.81 -1.97
N ASN A 39 6.53 -1.77 -2.33
CA ASN A 39 6.44 -2.46 -3.60
C ASN A 39 5.35 -3.56 -3.54
N LEU A 40 4.27 -3.36 -4.29
CA LEU A 40 3.14 -4.29 -4.31
C LEU A 40 3.51 -5.68 -4.84
N VAL A 41 4.49 -5.79 -5.74
CA VAL A 41 4.97 -7.08 -6.25
C VAL A 41 5.65 -7.86 -5.12
N HIS A 42 6.58 -7.23 -4.41
CA HIS A 42 7.27 -7.85 -3.27
C HIS A 42 6.31 -8.19 -2.12
N LEU A 43 5.33 -7.31 -1.84
CA LEU A 43 4.28 -7.61 -0.86
C LEU A 43 3.54 -8.89 -1.27
N ASN A 44 3.18 -9.03 -2.55
CA ASN A 44 2.40 -10.18 -3.01
C ASN A 44 3.17 -11.52 -2.97
N GLU A 45 4.50 -11.53 -2.88
CA GLU A 45 5.27 -12.75 -2.63
C GLU A 45 4.91 -13.38 -1.27
N ALA A 46 4.65 -12.53 -0.26
CA ALA A 46 4.21 -12.94 1.06
C ALA A 46 2.70 -13.17 1.15
N PHE A 47 1.88 -12.26 0.59
CA PHE A 47 0.41 -12.31 0.70
C PHE A 47 -0.25 -13.28 -0.29
N ARG A 48 0.41 -13.60 -1.40
CA ARG A 48 -0.02 -14.58 -2.41
C ARG A 48 -1.46 -14.40 -2.89
N LEU A 49 -1.87 -13.14 -3.11
CA LEU A 49 -3.19 -12.81 -3.65
C LEU A 49 -3.19 -13.08 -5.16
N PRO A 50 -3.95 -14.07 -5.65
CA PRO A 50 -3.82 -14.57 -7.03
C PRO A 50 -4.31 -13.57 -8.08
N TYR A 51 -5.15 -12.61 -7.71
CA TYR A 51 -5.70 -11.60 -8.61
C TYR A 51 -4.82 -10.35 -8.78
N LEU A 52 -3.78 -10.17 -7.93
CA LEU A 52 -2.92 -9.00 -8.02
C LEU A 52 -2.01 -8.98 -9.26
N PRO A 53 -1.39 -10.09 -9.70
CA PRO A 53 -0.60 -10.12 -10.93
C PRO A 53 -1.40 -9.63 -12.15
N ASP A 54 -2.62 -10.14 -12.33
CA ASP A 54 -3.51 -9.75 -13.43
C ASP A 54 -3.87 -8.25 -13.38
N LEU A 55 -4.17 -7.71 -12.19
CA LEU A 55 -4.46 -6.27 -12.04
C LEU A 55 -3.23 -5.41 -12.36
N ILE A 56 -2.03 -5.85 -11.96
CA ILE A 56 -0.78 -5.15 -12.25
C ILE A 56 -0.50 -5.18 -13.76
N GLU A 57 -0.67 -6.32 -14.42
CA GLU A 57 -0.50 -6.46 -15.86
C GLU A 57 -1.48 -5.56 -16.62
N ARG A 58 -2.76 -5.54 -16.23
CA ARG A 58 -3.78 -4.64 -16.81
C ARG A 58 -3.42 -3.16 -16.67
N LYS A 59 -2.75 -2.76 -15.57
CA LYS A 59 -2.26 -1.39 -15.40
C LYS A 59 -1.08 -1.10 -16.34
N ILE A 60 -0.17 -2.05 -16.53
CA ILE A 60 1.03 -1.90 -17.37
C ILE A 60 0.67 -1.89 -18.86
N SER A 61 -0.25 -2.76 -19.29
CA SER A 61 -0.65 -2.89 -20.70
C SER A 61 -1.44 -1.69 -21.23
N GLY A 62 -1.91 -0.78 -20.36
CA GLY A 62 -2.52 0.50 -20.76
C GLY A 62 -3.85 0.39 -21.51
N THR A 63 -4.40 -0.82 -21.68
CA THR A 63 -5.61 -1.03 -22.47
C THR A 63 -6.84 -0.41 -21.80
N GLU A 64 -7.68 0.24 -22.61
CA GLU A 64 -8.96 0.90 -22.26
C GLU A 64 -10.01 -0.01 -21.58
N LYS A 65 -9.67 -1.29 -21.32
CA LYS A 65 -10.37 -2.20 -20.39
C LYS A 65 -9.90 -2.04 -18.93
N GLY A 66 -9.43 -0.86 -18.56
CA GLY A 66 -9.01 -0.51 -17.20
C GLY A 66 -10.17 -0.35 -16.22
N THR A 67 -11.34 -0.87 -16.56
CA THR A 67 -12.62 -0.70 -15.87
C THR A 67 -13.04 -2.05 -15.28
N LEU A 68 -13.51 -2.02 -14.04
CA LEU A 68 -14.08 -3.20 -13.41
C LEU A 68 -15.55 -3.27 -13.77
N ASP A 69 -16.01 -4.45 -14.19
CA ASP A 69 -17.45 -4.71 -14.26
C ASP A 69 -18.05 -4.79 -12.85
N GLN A 70 -19.38 -4.82 -12.76
CA GLN A 70 -20.08 -4.86 -11.47
C GLN A 70 -19.64 -6.06 -10.61
N ALA A 71 -19.40 -7.22 -11.25
CA ALA A 71 -18.98 -8.44 -10.56
C ALA A 71 -17.56 -8.32 -9.99
N GLY A 72 -16.62 -7.78 -10.77
CA GLY A 72 -15.26 -7.47 -10.33
C GLY A 72 -15.25 -6.44 -9.19
N PHE A 73 -16.10 -5.42 -9.28
CA PHE A 73 -16.25 -4.44 -8.21
C PHE A 73 -16.68 -5.09 -6.89
N SER A 74 -17.76 -5.87 -6.90
CA SER A 74 -18.26 -6.54 -5.69
C SER A 74 -17.26 -7.55 -5.11
N PHE A 75 -16.44 -8.18 -5.95
CA PHE A 75 -15.34 -9.03 -5.49
C PHE A 75 -14.28 -8.21 -4.73
N HIS A 76 -13.80 -7.12 -5.31
CA HIS A 76 -12.76 -6.28 -4.70
C HIS A 76 -13.25 -5.56 -3.44
N GLU A 77 -14.55 -5.25 -3.34
CA GLU A 77 -15.15 -4.73 -2.12
C GLU A 77 -15.08 -5.74 -0.96
N ARG A 78 -15.37 -7.02 -1.21
CA ARG A 78 -15.23 -8.07 -0.19
C ARG A 78 -13.78 -8.29 0.22
N GLU A 79 -12.85 -8.28 -0.74
CA GLU A 79 -11.41 -8.40 -0.43
C GLU A 79 -10.89 -7.20 0.35
N TYR A 80 -11.40 -6.01 0.07
CA TYR A 80 -11.09 -4.82 0.86
C TYR A 80 -11.51 -4.99 2.32
N GLU A 81 -12.76 -5.42 2.58
CA GLU A 81 -13.22 -5.65 3.95
C GLU A 81 -12.41 -6.72 4.66
N ARG A 82 -12.11 -7.84 3.98
CA ARG A 82 -11.27 -8.91 4.53
C ARG A 82 -9.89 -8.39 4.94
N LEU A 83 -9.22 -7.65 4.07
CA LEU A 83 -7.88 -7.10 4.34
C LEU A 83 -7.91 -5.97 5.38
N ARG A 84 -8.99 -5.19 5.45
CA ARG A 84 -9.17 -4.18 6.51
C ARG A 84 -9.27 -4.85 7.88
N THR A 85 -10.07 -5.91 8.00
CA THR A 85 -10.14 -6.70 9.24
C THR A 85 -8.79 -7.33 9.58
N GLU A 86 -8.07 -7.87 8.59
CA GLU A 86 -6.71 -8.41 8.80
C GLU A 86 -5.72 -7.34 9.30
N LEU A 87 -5.82 -6.11 8.80
CA LEU A 87 -5.02 -4.97 9.27
C LEU A 87 -5.36 -4.60 10.73
N GLU A 88 -6.64 -4.57 11.09
CA GLU A 88 -7.08 -4.30 12.46
C GLU A 88 -6.58 -5.37 13.44
N GLU A 89 -6.64 -6.64 13.06
CA GLU A 89 -6.08 -7.74 13.86
C GLU A 89 -4.56 -7.66 13.99
N ALA A 90 -3.86 -7.34 12.90
CA ALA A 90 -2.41 -7.18 12.92
C ALA A 90 -2.00 -5.99 13.80
N PHE A 91 -2.73 -4.88 13.73
CA PHE A 91 -2.54 -3.73 14.61
C PHE A 91 -2.70 -4.12 16.08
N GLY A 92 -3.75 -4.86 16.45
CA GLY A 92 -3.99 -5.29 17.83
C GLY A 92 -2.94 -6.25 18.40
N ARG A 93 -2.09 -6.86 17.55
CA ARG A 93 -0.99 -7.75 17.95
C ARG A 93 0.40 -7.11 17.79
N SER A 94 0.47 -5.90 17.23
CA SER A 94 1.74 -5.23 16.94
C SER A 94 2.40 -4.75 18.22
N ASN A 95 3.73 -4.90 18.29
CA ASN A 95 4.56 -4.35 19.36
C ASN A 95 5.20 -3.01 18.95
N LEU A 96 4.80 -2.44 17.82
CA LEU A 96 5.32 -1.15 17.38
C LEU A 96 4.85 -0.04 18.34
N PRO A 97 5.72 0.93 18.65
CA PRO A 97 5.32 2.07 19.44
C PRO A 97 4.30 2.92 18.66
N GLU A 98 3.40 3.58 19.39
CA GLU A 98 2.42 4.51 18.78
C GLU A 98 3.09 5.70 18.09
N GLN A 99 4.29 6.08 18.53
CA GLN A 99 5.04 7.21 17.99
C GLN A 99 6.45 6.79 17.59
N SER A 100 6.91 7.29 16.44
CA SER A 100 8.27 7.08 15.97
C SER A 100 9.27 7.89 16.80
N SER A 101 10.35 7.28 17.26
CA SER A 101 11.43 7.95 18.02
C SER A 101 12.60 8.44 17.16
N GLY A 102 12.60 8.16 15.84
CA GLY A 102 13.76 8.40 14.96
C GLY A 102 13.98 9.85 14.52
N ALA A 103 13.09 10.78 14.86
CA ALA A 103 13.11 12.15 14.31
C ALA A 103 14.42 12.91 14.59
N SER A 104 14.96 12.81 15.82
CA SER A 104 16.23 13.46 16.18
C SER A 104 17.41 12.88 15.39
N ALA A 105 17.53 11.56 15.33
CA ALA A 105 18.61 10.90 14.61
C ALA A 105 18.57 11.19 13.09
N LEU A 106 17.36 11.27 12.53
CA LEU A 106 17.16 11.67 11.14
C LEU A 106 17.60 13.12 10.90
N ASN A 107 17.22 14.04 11.80
CA ASN A 107 17.68 15.42 11.74
C ASN A 107 19.22 15.50 11.74
N ASP A 108 19.88 14.79 12.66
CA ASP A 108 21.33 14.79 12.78
C ASP A 108 22.02 14.22 11.54
N LEU A 109 21.44 13.17 10.94
CA LEU A 109 21.90 12.64 9.66
C LEU A 109 21.80 13.69 8.55
N LEU A 110 20.66 14.36 8.42
CA LEU A 110 20.41 15.37 7.39
C LEU A 110 21.35 16.57 7.55
N VAL A 111 21.60 17.04 8.78
CA VAL A 111 22.55 18.11 9.07
C VAL A 111 23.96 17.71 8.64
N ARG A 112 24.43 16.51 9.02
CA ARG A 112 25.76 16.03 8.65
C ARG A 112 25.95 15.94 7.13
N LEU A 113 24.97 15.39 6.41
CA LEU A 113 25.02 15.31 4.95
C LEU A 113 25.08 16.70 4.32
N ARG A 114 24.23 17.62 4.76
CA ARG A 114 24.22 19.00 4.26
C ARG A 114 25.52 19.75 4.53
N MET A 115 26.15 19.56 5.69
CA MET A 115 27.41 20.21 6.00
C MET A 115 28.58 19.64 5.20
N ARG A 116 28.57 18.33 4.88
CA ARG A 116 29.57 17.70 4.02
C ARG A 116 29.54 18.26 2.59
N ASP A 117 28.35 18.47 2.04
CA ASP A 117 28.20 19.03 0.69
C ASP A 117 28.65 20.50 0.59
N ARG A 118 28.68 21.24 1.71
CA ARG A 118 29.14 22.64 1.78
C ARG A 118 30.64 22.81 2.02
N GLY A 119 31.32 21.78 2.50
CA GLY A 119 32.77 21.79 2.76
C GLY A 119 33.64 21.25 1.62
N GLY A 120 33.03 20.89 0.49
CA GLY A 120 33.69 20.35 -0.69
C GLY A 120 33.93 21.36 -1.82
N ALA A 121 33.98 22.65 -1.51
CA ALA A 121 34.36 23.72 -2.44
C ALA A 121 35.75 24.27 -2.09
#